data_AF-A0A8R1ILK1-F1
#
_entry.id   AF-A0A8R1ILK1-F1
#
_cell.length_a   1.000
_cell.length_b   1.000
_cell.length_c   1.000
_cell.angle_alpha   90.00
_cell.angle_beta   90.00
_cell.angle_gamma   90.00
#
_symmetry.space_group_name_H-M   'P 1'
#
loop_
_entity.id
_entity.type
_entity.pdbx_description
1 polymer ?
#
loop_
_entity_poly.entity_id
_entity_poly.type
_entity_poly.pdbx_seq_one_letter_code
_entity_poly.pdbx_strand_id
1 'polypeptide(L)'
;MRATCFVLLASLALGVSANLQCFQCTSNENPTCTVNDEGALASFKKACSPLGDGAMKGSAAIGCRKVTQSVEGVISTVRECAYSGEPVDGLKKTGNHGIHLYYYQCENENAGTPCNSIGAIFSPLSILSLVALYLLQ
;
A
#
# COMPACT_ATOMS: atom_id res chain seq x y z
N MET A 1 44.58 -28.34 13.47
CA MET A 1 43.66 -29.47 13.73
C MET A 1 42.85 -29.15 14.97
N ARG A 2 41.52 -29.31 14.89
CA ARG A 2 40.52 -29.29 15.98
C ARG A 2 40.22 -27.88 16.55
N ALA A 3 38.99 -27.43 16.72
CA ALA A 3 37.68 -28.05 16.57
C ALA A 3 36.67 -26.96 16.18
N THR A 4 35.79 -27.35 15.28
CA THR A 4 34.53 -26.70 14.90
C THR A 4 33.69 -26.29 16.11
N CYS A 5 33.45 -24.99 16.27
CA CYS A 5 32.25 -24.47 16.93
C CYS A 5 31.37 -23.87 15.84
N PHE A 6 30.67 -24.73 15.10
CA PHE A 6 29.45 -24.33 14.41
C PHE A 6 28.45 -23.97 15.50
N VAL A 7 28.45 -22.70 15.92
CA VAL A 7 27.33 -22.13 16.65
C VAL A 7 26.18 -22.08 15.65
N LEU A 8 25.40 -23.15 15.64
CA LEU A 8 24.05 -23.24 15.12
C LEU A 8 23.21 -22.19 15.85
N LEU A 9 23.34 -20.93 15.44
CA LEU A 9 22.24 -19.98 15.50
C LEU A 9 21.26 -20.43 14.42
N ALA A 10 20.49 -21.46 14.75
CA ALA A 10 19.18 -21.64 14.17
C ALA A 10 18.40 -20.38 14.54
N SER A 11 18.51 -19.37 13.67
CA SER A 11 17.59 -18.24 13.63
C SER A 11 16.22 -18.86 13.45
N LEU A 12 15.54 -19.00 14.58
CA LEU A 12 14.13 -19.21 14.66
C LEU A 12 13.51 -17.96 14.03
N ALA A 13 13.45 -17.94 12.70
CA ALA A 13 12.54 -17.11 11.95
C ALA A 13 11.15 -17.66 12.29
N LEU A 14 10.70 -17.39 13.51
CA LEU A 14 9.30 -17.27 13.81
C LEU A 14 8.84 -16.18 12.88
N GLY A 15 8.35 -16.60 11.71
CA GLY A 15 7.56 -15.77 10.83
C GLY A 15 6.37 -15.36 11.67
N VAL A 16 6.53 -14.25 12.40
CA VAL A 16 5.42 -13.48 12.92
C VAL A 16 4.69 -13.09 11.67
N SER A 17 3.68 -13.88 11.30
CA SER A 17 2.63 -13.44 10.42
C SER A 17 1.91 -12.38 11.22
N ALA A 18 2.50 -11.18 11.23
CA ALA A 18 1.82 -9.98 11.65
C ALA A 18 0.59 -9.97 10.77
N ASN A 19 -0.59 -10.16 11.36
CA ASN A 19 -1.85 -10.12 10.64
C ASN A 19 -1.90 -8.76 9.94
N LEU A 20 -1.53 -8.72 8.66
CA LEU A 20 -1.43 -7.49 7.89
C LEU A 20 -2.81 -6.85 7.91
N GLN A 21 -2.87 -5.57 8.22
CA GLN A 21 -4.12 -4.83 8.26
C GLN A 21 -4.06 -3.71 7.24
N CYS A 22 -5.13 -3.58 6.48
CA CYS A 22 -5.31 -2.52 5.49
C CYS A 22 -6.64 -1.82 5.75
N PHE A 23 -6.77 -0.57 5.31
CA PHE A 23 -8.10 -0.01 5.10
C PHE A 23 -8.73 -0.74 3.91
N GLN A 24 -9.93 -1.26 4.09
CA GLN A 24 -10.65 -2.06 3.12
C GLN A 24 -12.04 -1.46 2.87
N CYS A 25 -12.20 -0.73 1.76
CA CYS A 25 -13.43 -0.01 1.42
C CYS A 25 -13.53 0.31 -0.08
N THR A 26 -14.74 0.63 -0.53
CA THR A 26 -15.01 1.23 -1.85
C THR A 26 -15.84 2.50 -1.69
N SER A 27 -15.49 3.55 -2.44
CA SER A 27 -16.21 4.82 -2.40
C SER A 27 -17.64 4.74 -2.94
N ASN A 28 -17.94 3.73 -3.74
CA ASN A 28 -19.28 3.52 -4.29
C ASN A 28 -20.28 3.11 -3.21
N GLU A 29 -19.81 2.45 -2.14
CA GLU A 29 -20.62 2.05 -0.99
C GLU A 29 -20.45 3.05 0.17
N ASN A 30 -19.23 3.57 0.35
CA ASN A 30 -18.86 4.40 1.49
C ASN A 30 -18.09 5.64 1.01
N PRO A 31 -18.74 6.81 0.85
CA PRO A 31 -18.10 8.02 0.31
C PRO A 31 -16.84 8.47 1.06
N THR A 32 -16.76 8.19 2.36
CA THR A 32 -15.59 8.50 3.21
C THR A 32 -14.33 7.72 2.83
N CYS A 33 -14.44 6.66 2.03
CA CYS A 33 -13.29 5.90 1.50
C CYS A 33 -12.36 6.74 0.62
N THR A 34 -12.87 7.84 0.05
CA THR A 34 -12.10 8.79 -0.77
C THR A 34 -11.16 9.68 0.06
N VAL A 35 -11.43 9.85 1.35
CA VAL A 35 -10.69 10.75 2.24
C VAL A 35 -9.32 10.12 2.54
N ASN A 36 -8.30 10.97 2.66
CA ASN A 36 -6.93 10.58 3.03
C ASN A 36 -6.64 10.93 4.50
N ASP A 37 -7.52 10.49 5.38
CA ASP A 37 -7.44 10.72 6.83
C ASP A 37 -7.61 9.39 7.55
N GLU A 38 -6.68 9.05 8.44
CA GLU A 38 -6.70 7.77 9.15
C GLU A 38 -7.89 7.65 10.11
N GLY A 39 -8.30 8.75 10.75
CA GLY A 39 -9.44 8.78 11.66
C GLY A 39 -10.74 8.47 10.94
N ALA A 40 -10.97 9.10 9.78
CA ALA A 40 -12.12 8.87 8.92
C ALA A 40 -12.15 7.45 8.34
N LEU A 41 -10.98 6.82 8.17
CA LEU A 41 -10.86 5.46 7.63
C LEU A 41 -10.84 4.38 8.72
N ALA A 42 -10.79 4.74 10.01
CA ALA A 42 -10.59 3.81 11.11
C ALA A 42 -11.56 2.62 11.12
N SER A 43 -12.84 2.85 10.76
CA SER A 43 -13.88 1.82 10.67
C SER A 43 -13.66 0.81 9.54
N PHE A 44 -12.83 1.14 8.54
CA PHE A 44 -12.51 0.27 7.41
C PHE A 44 -11.25 -0.56 7.64
N LYS A 45 -10.57 -0.40 8.77
CA LYS A 45 -9.38 -1.17 9.10
C LYS A 45 -9.74 -2.63 9.34
N LYS A 46 -9.24 -3.52 8.51
CA LYS A 46 -9.52 -4.96 8.56
C LYS A 46 -8.25 -5.77 8.32
N ALA A 47 -8.19 -6.95 8.94
CA ALA A 47 -7.12 -7.92 8.68
C ALA A 47 -7.21 -8.46 7.25
N CYS A 48 -6.06 -8.73 6.65
CA CYS A 48 -5.92 -9.32 5.34
C CYS A 48 -5.89 -10.84 5.47
N SER A 49 -7.01 -11.49 5.17
CA SER A 49 -7.07 -12.95 5.05
C SER A 49 -6.35 -13.41 3.78
N PRO A 50 -5.82 -14.65 3.73
CA PRO A 50 -5.34 -15.23 2.48
C PRO A 50 -6.43 -15.21 1.40
N LEU A 51 -6.04 -15.09 0.12
CA LEU A 51 -7.00 -15.05 -0.99
C LEU A 51 -7.88 -16.33 -1.00
N GLY A 52 -9.20 -16.18 -1.09
CA GLY A 52 -10.14 -17.30 -1.06
C GLY A 52 -10.24 -18.09 -2.37
N ASP A 53 -9.92 -17.44 -3.49
CA ASP A 53 -10.23 -17.89 -4.84
C ASP A 53 -9.19 -17.39 -5.87
N GLY A 54 -9.43 -17.64 -7.17
CA GLY A 54 -8.56 -17.19 -8.26
C GLY A 54 -7.21 -17.90 -8.36
N ALA A 55 -6.35 -17.39 -9.25
CA ALA A 55 -5.04 -17.99 -9.55
C ALA A 55 -4.03 -17.88 -8.40
N MET A 56 -4.27 -16.98 -7.43
CA MET A 56 -3.43 -16.76 -6.25
C MET A 56 -4.15 -17.21 -4.96
N LYS A 57 -5.05 -18.19 -5.07
CA LYS A 57 -5.75 -18.75 -3.91
C LYS A 57 -4.76 -19.23 -2.85
N GLY A 58 -5.01 -18.86 -1.60
CA GLY A 58 -4.18 -19.21 -0.46
C GLY A 58 -2.96 -18.31 -0.26
N SER A 59 -2.66 -17.39 -1.19
CA SER A 59 -1.58 -16.42 -1.02
C SER A 59 -1.88 -15.47 0.12
N ALA A 60 -0.89 -15.25 0.99
CA ALA A 60 -0.93 -14.19 2.00
C ALA A 60 -0.83 -12.82 1.32
N ALA A 61 -1.44 -11.81 1.93
CA ALA A 61 -1.26 -10.44 1.48
C ALA A 61 0.18 -9.98 1.74
N ILE A 62 0.74 -9.26 0.77
CA ILE A 62 2.11 -8.72 0.78
C ILE A 62 2.14 -7.22 1.09
N GLY A 63 0.99 -6.55 1.13
CA GLY A 63 0.92 -5.12 1.40
C GLY A 63 -0.51 -4.59 1.33
N CYS A 64 -0.65 -3.28 1.32
CA CYS A 64 -1.93 -2.60 1.10
C CYS A 64 -1.94 -1.91 -0.26
N ARG A 65 -3.13 -1.78 -0.84
CA ARG A 65 -3.35 -1.12 -2.12
C ARG A 65 -4.42 -0.04 -2.00
N LYS A 66 -4.25 1.01 -2.78
CA LYS A 66 -5.28 1.99 -3.10
C LYS A 66 -5.33 2.15 -4.60
N VAL A 67 -6.54 2.08 -5.15
CA VAL A 67 -6.81 2.30 -6.57
C VAL A 67 -7.77 3.47 -6.68
N THR A 68 -7.35 4.52 -7.38
CA THR A 68 -8.26 5.60 -7.79
C THR A 68 -8.54 5.43 -9.26
N GLN A 69 -9.80 5.27 -9.63
CA GLN A 69 -10.21 5.21 -11.04
C GLN A 69 -11.11 6.39 -11.37
N SER A 70 -10.88 6.99 -12.54
CA SER A 70 -11.77 7.96 -13.17
C SER A 70 -12.33 7.33 -14.44
N VAL A 71 -13.65 7.22 -14.52
CA VAL A 71 -14.39 6.75 -15.69
C VAL A 71 -15.25 7.90 -16.16
N GLU A 72 -14.90 8.48 -17.31
CA GLU A 72 -15.58 9.65 -17.88
C GLU A 72 -15.73 10.81 -16.88
N GLY A 73 -14.73 11.00 -16.02
CA GLY A 73 -14.70 12.03 -14.99
C GLY A 73 -15.33 11.64 -13.65
N VAL A 74 -16.02 10.49 -13.57
CA VAL A 74 -16.54 9.96 -12.31
C VAL A 74 -15.43 9.21 -11.58
N ILE A 75 -15.06 9.72 -10.41
CA ILE A 75 -13.96 9.17 -9.60
C ILE A 75 -14.51 8.16 -8.59
N SER A 76 -13.83 7.04 -8.46
CA SER A 76 -14.02 6.11 -7.34
C SER A 76 -12.70 5.63 -6.79
N THR A 77 -12.70 5.28 -5.51
CA THR A 77 -11.54 4.83 -4.74
C THR A 77 -11.84 3.47 -4.16
N VAL A 78 -10.92 2.53 -4.36
CA VAL A 78 -10.91 1.22 -3.70
C VAL A 78 -9.65 1.12 -2.86
N ARG A 79 -9.80 0.72 -1.61
CA ARG A 79 -8.70 0.38 -0.70
C ARG A 79 -8.83 -1.10 -0.36
N GLU A 80 -7.75 -1.85 -0.51
CA GLU A 80 -7.76 -3.32 -0.36
C GLU A 80 -6.38 -3.86 0.08
N CYS A 81 -6.33 -5.15 0.39
CA CYS A 81 -5.06 -5.87 0.59
C CYS A 81 -4.43 -6.20 -0.77
N ALA A 82 -3.11 -6.07 -0.88
CA ALA A 82 -2.34 -6.44 -2.04
C ALA A 82 -1.80 -7.87 -1.89
N TYR A 83 -1.93 -8.70 -2.92
CA TYR A 83 -1.44 -10.08 -2.93
C TYR A 83 -0.39 -10.34 -4.02
N SER A 84 -0.05 -9.30 -4.79
CA SER A 84 0.91 -9.36 -5.89
C SER A 84 1.42 -7.98 -6.27
N GLY A 85 2.49 -7.96 -7.06
CA GLY A 85 3.14 -6.75 -7.53
C GLY A 85 4.08 -6.13 -6.49
N GLU A 86 4.73 -5.05 -6.89
CA GLU A 86 5.69 -4.32 -6.07
C GLU A 86 5.08 -3.04 -5.48
N PRO A 87 5.67 -2.47 -4.42
CA PRO A 87 5.34 -1.13 -3.97
C PRO A 87 5.46 -0.11 -5.10
N VAL A 88 4.43 0.71 -5.29
CA VAL A 88 4.37 1.76 -6.32
C VAL A 88 3.61 2.97 -5.77
N ASP A 89 4.02 4.16 -6.19
CA ASP A 89 3.34 5.42 -5.87
C ASP A 89 2.87 6.10 -7.14
N GLY A 90 1.55 6.09 -7.37
CA GLY A 90 0.92 6.82 -8.47
C GLY A 90 1.12 6.20 -9.85
N LEU A 91 1.28 4.87 -9.96
CA LEU A 91 1.38 4.20 -11.26
C LEU A 91 0.09 4.41 -12.06
N LYS A 92 0.16 5.26 -13.08
CA LYS A 92 -0.95 5.51 -14.00
C LYS A 92 -1.09 4.34 -14.97
N LYS A 93 -2.27 3.70 -14.97
CA LYS A 93 -2.71 2.76 -16.00
C LYS A 93 -3.87 3.39 -16.75
N THR A 94 -3.69 3.59 -18.05
CA THR A 94 -4.74 4.16 -18.91
C THR A 94 -5.40 3.03 -19.68
N GLY A 95 -6.73 3.00 -19.67
CA GLY A 95 -7.52 2.10 -20.50
C GLY A 95 -7.78 2.76 -21.86
N ASN A 96 -9.06 2.98 -22.17
CA ASN A 96 -9.47 3.85 -23.27
C ASN A 96 -9.30 5.34 -22.90
N HIS A 97 -9.63 6.25 -23.81
CA HIS A 97 -9.54 7.70 -23.60
C HIS A 97 -10.25 8.18 -22.32
N GLY A 98 -11.36 7.56 -21.94
CA GLY A 98 -12.18 7.97 -20.79
C GLY A 98 -11.82 7.28 -19.46
N ILE A 99 -10.86 6.36 -19.44
CA ILE A 99 -10.54 5.56 -18.25
C ILE A 99 -9.11 5.81 -17.79
N HIS A 100 -8.98 6.37 -16.59
CA HIS A 100 -7.69 6.59 -15.93
C HIS A 100 -7.68 5.88 -14.58
N LEU A 101 -6.76 4.93 -14.40
CA LEU A 101 -6.48 4.33 -13.11
C LEU A 101 -5.14 4.82 -12.56
N TYR A 102 -5.11 5.10 -11.27
CA TYR A 102 -3.89 5.32 -10.49
C TYR A 102 -3.78 4.23 -9.43
N TYR A 103 -2.67 3.50 -9.47
CA TYR A 103 -2.34 2.43 -8.54
C TYR A 103 -1.30 2.90 -7.52
N TYR A 104 -1.60 2.65 -6.26
CA TYR A 104 -0.68 2.81 -5.13
C TYR A 104 -0.60 1.50 -4.39
N GLN A 105 0.61 1.05 -4.07
CA GLN A 105 0.85 -0.15 -3.28
C GLN A 105 2.00 0.12 -2.32
N CYS A 106 1.83 -0.30 -1.06
CA CYS A 106 2.78 -0.03 0.01
C CYS A 106 2.79 -1.18 1.02
N GLU A 107 3.86 -1.25 1.81
CA GLU A 107 3.97 -2.11 2.99
C GLU A 107 3.78 -1.25 4.25
N ASN A 108 3.22 -1.83 5.30
CA ASN A 108 3.05 -1.12 6.56
C ASN A 108 4.40 -0.99 7.27
N GLU A 109 4.90 0.24 7.43
CA GLU A 109 6.14 0.50 8.18
C GLU A 109 5.98 0.16 9.67
N ASN A 110 4.78 0.37 10.21
CA ASN A 110 4.45 0.12 11.61
C ASN A 110 3.33 -0.93 11.73
N ALA A 111 3.51 -1.88 12.65
CA ALA A 111 2.50 -2.89 12.93
C ALA A 111 1.17 -2.21 13.35
N GLY A 112 0.09 -2.54 12.64
CA GLY A 112 -1.24 -2.00 12.93
C GLY A 112 -1.52 -0.61 12.37
N THR A 113 -0.62 0.02 11.61
CA THR A 113 -0.90 1.28 10.91
C THR A 113 -0.93 1.02 9.41
N PRO A 114 -2.13 0.89 8.79
CA PRO A 114 -2.23 0.71 7.35
C PRO A 114 -1.62 1.87 6.56
N CYS A 115 -0.67 1.60 5.68
CA CYS A 115 -0.03 2.60 4.83
C CYS A 115 -0.98 3.16 3.75
N ASN A 116 -2.06 2.44 3.44
CA ASN A 116 -3.04 2.84 2.45
C ASN A 116 -4.10 3.79 3.00
N SER A 117 -3.75 4.75 3.87
CA SER A 117 -4.55 5.96 4.18
C SER A 117 -4.18 7.13 3.27
N ILE A 118 -2.87 7.28 3.02
CA ILE A 118 -2.25 8.45 2.42
C ILE A 118 -2.70 8.68 0.96
N GLY A 119 -2.82 9.95 0.58
CA GLY A 119 -2.96 10.39 -0.82
C GLY A 119 -1.57 10.60 -1.44
N ALA A 120 -1.45 10.55 -2.77
CA ALA A 120 -0.19 10.74 -3.49
C ALA A 120 0.70 11.79 -2.80
N ILE A 121 1.86 11.36 -2.30
CA ILE A 121 2.78 12.26 -1.61
C ILE A 121 3.49 13.06 -2.70
N PHE A 122 3.06 14.29 -2.94
CA PHE A 122 3.98 15.27 -3.53
C PHE A 122 5.08 15.48 -2.48
N SER A 123 6.25 14.86 -2.70
CA SER A 123 7.39 15.02 -1.80
C SER A 123 7.85 16.48 -1.82
N PRO A 124 7.73 17.24 -0.71
CA PRO A 124 8.18 18.64 -0.67
C PRO A 124 9.71 18.75 -0.68
N LEU A 125 10.44 17.65 -0.45
CA LEU A 125 11.91 17.60 -0.53
C LEU A 125 12.42 17.92 -1.95
N SER A 126 11.60 17.72 -2.98
CA SER A 126 11.94 18.08 -4.36
C SER A 126 11.94 19.60 -4.60
N ILE A 127 11.27 20.39 -3.75
CA ILE A 127 11.17 21.85 -3.90
C ILE A 127 12.31 22.54 -3.14
N LEU A 128 12.69 22.02 -1.96
CA LEU A 128 13.79 22.57 -1.17
C LEU A 128 15.15 22.48 -1.87
N SER A 129 15.39 21.43 -2.66
CA SER A 129 16.62 21.29 -3.43
C SER A 129 16.73 22.34 -4.54
N LEU A 130 15.62 22.71 -5.18
CA LEU A 130 15.59 23.75 -6.22
C LEU A 130 15.78 25.16 -5.64
N VAL A 131 15.18 25.44 -4.47
CA VAL A 131 15.38 26.72 -3.77
C VAL A 131 16.81 26.85 -3.24
N ALA A 132 17.39 25.78 -2.71
CA ALA A 132 18.77 25.77 -2.28
C ALA A 132 19.74 26.05 -3.45
N LEU A 133 19.52 25.43 -4.62
CA LEU A 133 20.34 25.69 -5.82
C LEU A 133 20.20 27.14 -6.32
N TYR A 134 19.00 27.73 -6.27
CA TYR A 134 18.77 29.12 -6.65
C TYR A 134 19.45 30.12 -5.69
N LEU A 135 19.50 29.81 -4.39
CA LEU A 135 20.14 30.67 -3.37
C LEU A 135 21.67 30.50 -3.29
N LEU A 136 22.23 29.53 -4.00
CA LEU A 136 23.67 29.23 -4.08
C LEU A 136 24.34 29.71 -5.38
N GLN A 137 23.59 30.34 -6.30
CA GLN A 137 24.10 31.10 -7.45
C GLN A 137 24.15 32.59 -7.14
#